data_AF-A0A6F9AZA6-F1
#
_entry.id   AF-A0A6F9AZA6-F1
#
_cell.length_a   1.000
_cell.length_b   1.000
_cell.length_c   1.000
_cell.angle_alpha   90.00
_cell.angle_beta   90.00
_cell.angle_gamma   90.00
#
_symmetry.space_group_name_H-M   'P 1'
#
loop_
_entity.id
_entity.type
_entity.pdbx_description
1 polymer ?
#
loop_
_entity_poly.entity_id
_entity_poly.type
_entity_poly.pdbx_seq_one_letter_code
_entity_poly.pdbx_strand_id
1 'polypeptide(L)'
;MGTWVMGKMESAGEFIHLNHRYQGNFLNNNPSGPGKYVFEVGCEQHGEYLQLDQDRGDAEEDEVVTTMVLKWKPTAVTGLSLWTPAKDPSSEKEGLASADEKGGAKPPTPET
;
A
#
# COMPACT_ATOMS: atom_id res chain seq x y z
N MET A 1 -0.34 -1.11 8.11
CA MET A 1 -0.84 0.29 8.22
C MET A 1 -2.29 0.35 7.78
N GLY A 2 -3.06 1.38 8.14
CA GLY A 2 -4.44 1.50 7.66
C GLY A 2 -5.24 2.63 8.28
N THR A 3 -6.47 2.80 7.81
CA THR A 3 -7.46 3.74 8.36
C THR A 3 -8.27 3.05 9.46
N TRP A 4 -8.48 3.73 10.60
CA TRP A 4 -9.14 3.17 11.77
C TRP A 4 -10.28 4.06 12.24
N VAL A 5 -11.43 3.48 12.55
CA VAL A 5 -12.61 4.15 13.10
C VAL A 5 -13.08 3.34 14.31
N MET A 6 -13.17 3.97 15.48
CA MET A 6 -13.58 3.32 16.74
C MET A 6 -12.79 2.02 17.05
N GLY A 7 -11.48 2.02 16.83
CA GLY A 7 -10.62 0.86 17.09
C GLY A 7 -10.78 -0.29 16.10
N LYS A 8 -11.52 -0.08 15.01
CA LYS A 8 -11.70 -1.05 13.93
C LYS A 8 -11.07 -0.50 12.67
N MET A 9 -10.37 -1.35 11.93
CA MET A 9 -9.80 -0.98 10.65
C MET A 9 -10.92 -0.90 9.60
N GLU A 10 -10.93 0.19 8.87
CA GLU A 10 -11.97 0.61 7.92
C GLU A 10 -11.29 1.16 6.66
N SER A 11 -11.88 0.98 5.48
CA SER A 11 -11.32 1.48 4.21
C SER A 11 -9.91 0.95 3.92
N ALA A 12 -9.02 1.75 3.32
CA ALA A 12 -7.70 1.29 2.89
C ALA A 12 -6.79 0.87 4.06
N GLY A 13 -6.14 -0.28 3.89
CA GLY A 13 -5.17 -0.79 4.84
C GLY A 13 -4.31 -1.92 4.29
N GLU A 14 -3.47 -2.46 5.16
CA GLU A 14 -2.65 -3.62 4.87
C GLU A 14 -2.42 -4.48 6.12
N PHE A 15 -2.29 -5.79 5.89
CA PHE A 15 -1.82 -6.73 6.90
C PHE A 15 -0.53 -7.39 6.44
N ILE A 16 0.39 -7.53 7.38
CA ILE A 16 1.73 -8.05 7.14
C ILE A 16 1.83 -9.40 7.83
N HIS A 17 2.11 -10.43 7.05
CA HIS A 17 2.54 -11.74 7.52
C HIS A 17 4.01 -11.94 7.15
N LEU A 18 4.63 -12.98 7.71
CA LEU A 18 6.06 -13.27 7.53
C LEU A 18 6.53 -13.26 6.07
N ASN A 19 5.73 -13.79 5.14
CA ASN A 19 6.15 -14.01 3.74
C ASN A 19 5.32 -13.24 2.70
N HIS A 20 4.32 -12.48 3.14
CA HIS A 20 3.47 -11.71 2.24
C HIS A 20 2.75 -10.59 2.99
N ARG A 21 2.39 -9.54 2.24
CA ARG A 21 1.48 -8.50 2.70
C ARG A 21 0.20 -8.51 1.86
N TYR A 22 -0.94 -8.35 2.50
CA TYR A 22 -2.17 -8.02 1.81
C TYR A 22 -2.37 -6.51 1.80
N GLN A 23 -2.74 -5.94 0.66
CA GLN A 23 -3.10 -4.53 0.49
C GLN A 23 -4.50 -4.46 -0.12
N GLY A 24 -5.42 -3.76 0.56
CA GLY A 24 -6.80 -3.66 0.09
C GLY A 24 -7.69 -2.89 1.05
N ASN A 25 -8.99 -3.09 0.89
CA ASN A 25 -10.00 -2.42 1.68
C ASN A 25 -10.47 -3.29 2.85
N PHE A 26 -10.97 -2.61 3.88
CA PHE A 26 -11.42 -3.17 5.12
C PHE A 26 -12.77 -2.64 5.54
N LEU A 27 -13.53 -3.50 6.20
CA LEU A 27 -14.79 -3.17 6.84
C LEU A 27 -14.84 -3.95 8.14
N ASN A 28 -14.94 -3.25 9.28
CA ASN A 28 -15.03 -3.85 10.60
C ASN A 28 -13.88 -4.85 10.89
N ASN A 29 -12.63 -4.45 10.63
CA ASN A 29 -11.41 -5.30 10.72
C ASN A 29 -11.29 -6.43 9.69
N ASN A 30 -12.29 -6.65 8.85
CA ASN A 30 -12.28 -7.72 7.87
C ASN A 30 -11.93 -7.19 6.47
N PRO A 31 -11.07 -7.85 5.69
CA PRO A 31 -10.81 -7.47 4.31
C PRO A 31 -12.10 -7.56 3.48
N SER A 32 -12.27 -6.64 2.55
CA SER A 32 -13.45 -6.54 1.70
C SER A 32 -13.09 -5.98 0.33
N GLY A 33 -13.76 -6.51 -0.70
CA GLY A 33 -13.63 -6.00 -2.07
C GLY A 33 -12.21 -6.14 -2.63
N PRO A 34 -11.85 -5.31 -3.62
CA PRO A 34 -10.59 -5.42 -4.34
C PRO A 34 -9.35 -5.31 -3.45
N GLY A 35 -8.32 -6.11 -3.76
CA GLY A 35 -7.02 -6.01 -3.14
C GLY A 35 -5.96 -6.84 -3.86
N LYS A 36 -4.79 -6.95 -3.24
CA LYS A 36 -3.70 -7.79 -3.71
C LYS A 36 -2.84 -8.35 -2.58
N TYR A 37 -2.32 -9.54 -2.81
CA TYR A 37 -1.21 -10.10 -2.05
C TYR A 37 0.10 -9.75 -2.75
N VAL A 38 1.05 -9.22 -2.00
CA VAL A 38 2.41 -8.96 -2.48
C VAL A 38 3.37 -9.88 -1.72
N PHE A 39 4.09 -10.71 -2.46
CA PHE A 39 5.03 -11.68 -1.92
C PHE A 39 6.46 -11.11 -1.96
N GLU A 40 7.32 -11.55 -1.06
CA GLU A 40 8.72 -11.08 -1.01
C GLU A 40 9.50 -11.33 -2.31
N VAL A 41 9.13 -12.39 -3.04
CA VAL A 41 9.70 -12.72 -4.35
C VAL A 41 9.33 -11.69 -5.44
N GLY A 42 8.51 -10.68 -5.13
CA GLY A 42 8.13 -9.61 -6.05
C GLY A 42 6.93 -9.95 -6.95
N CYS A 43 6.29 -11.09 -6.72
CA CYS A 43 5.03 -11.45 -7.37
C CYS A 43 3.83 -10.80 -6.65
N GLU A 44 2.80 -10.46 -7.42
CA GLU A 44 1.53 -9.99 -6.88
C GLU A 44 0.37 -10.89 -7.32
N GLN A 45 -0.53 -11.23 -6.39
CA GLN A 45 -1.81 -11.87 -6.72
C GLN A 45 -2.93 -10.88 -6.46
N HIS A 46 -3.63 -10.50 -7.52
CA HIS A 46 -4.78 -9.61 -7.49
C HIS A 46 -6.07 -10.41 -7.30
N GLY A 47 -7.06 -9.80 -6.66
CA GLY A 47 -8.36 -10.41 -6.45
C GLY A 47 -9.27 -9.54 -5.62
N GLU A 48 -10.33 -10.15 -5.10
CA GLU A 48 -11.29 -9.51 -4.22
C GLU A 48 -11.68 -10.41 -3.05
N TYR A 49 -11.93 -9.80 -1.89
CA TYR A 49 -12.52 -10.45 -0.73
C TYR A 49 -14.04 -10.34 -0.75
N LEU A 50 -14.70 -11.49 -0.69
CA LEU A 50 -16.14 -11.61 -0.50
C LEU A 50 -16.41 -11.90 0.97
N GLN A 51 -17.27 -11.09 1.59
CA GLN A 51 -17.78 -11.33 2.94
C GLN A 51 -19.13 -12.02 2.79
N LEU A 52 -19.20 -13.26 3.26
CA LEU A 52 -20.41 -14.08 3.18
C LEU A 52 -20.93 -14.34 4.58
N ASP A 53 -22.20 -14.04 4.82
CA ASP A 53 -22.88 -14.47 6.03
C ASP A 53 -22.99 -16.00 6.01
N GLN A 54 -22.41 -16.64 7.03
CA GLN A 54 -22.62 -18.06 7.24
C GLN A 54 -23.94 -18.20 7.99
N ASP A 55 -25.00 -18.49 7.23
CA ASP A 55 -26.31 -18.83 7.80
C ASP A 55 -26.13 -20.15 8.59
N ARG A 56 -25.92 -20.00 9.90
CA ARG A 56 -25.85 -21.11 10.85
C ARG A 56 -27.28 -21.64 10.96
N GLY A 57 -27.58 -22.68 10.19
CA GLY A 57 -28.89 -23.31 10.18
C GLY A 57 -29.42 -23.50 11.60
N ASP A 58 -30.61 -22.93 11.80
CA ASP A 58 -31.54 -23.04 12.92
C ASP A 58 -31.26 -24.21 13.88
N ALA A 59 -30.63 -23.91 15.02
CA ALA A 59 -30.62 -24.78 16.20
C ALA A 59 -30.24 -23.97 17.45
N GLU A 60 -31.31 -23.44 18.06
CA GLU A 60 -31.55 -23.27 19.49
C GLU A 60 -30.88 -22.09 20.20
N GLU A 61 -31.74 -21.41 20.96
CA GLU A 61 -31.58 -20.11 21.58
C GLU A 61 -30.37 -20.04 22.53
N ASP A 62 -29.24 -19.50 22.07
CA ASP A 62 -28.33 -18.65 22.85
C ASP A 62 -27.27 -18.03 21.91
N GLU A 63 -27.34 -16.72 21.78
CA GLU A 63 -26.49 -15.81 20.97
C GLU A 63 -26.35 -16.12 19.46
N VAL A 64 -27.05 -15.31 18.64
CA VAL A 64 -26.90 -15.25 17.19
C VAL A 64 -25.54 -14.62 16.83
N VAL A 65 -24.46 -15.38 16.99
CA VAL A 65 -23.13 -15.00 16.50
C VAL A 65 -23.13 -15.20 14.99
N THR A 66 -23.52 -14.14 14.25
CA THR A 66 -23.35 -14.08 12.80
C THR A 66 -21.86 -14.21 12.47
N THR A 67 -21.44 -15.40 12.07
CA THR A 67 -20.04 -15.67 11.73
C THR A 67 -19.84 -15.31 10.26
N MET A 68 -19.16 -14.20 9.99
CA MET A 68 -18.79 -13.81 8.63
C MET A 68 -17.64 -14.69 8.11
N VAL A 69 -17.84 -15.32 6.96
CA VAL A 69 -16.81 -16.06 6.24
C VAL A 69 -16.16 -15.16 5.20
N LEU A 70 -14.84 -15.08 5.27
CA LEU A 70 -14.03 -14.32 4.32
C LEU A 70 -13.54 -15.24 3.22
N LYS A 71 -13.94 -14.97 1.97
CA LYS A 71 -13.53 -15.75 0.80
C LYS A 71 -12.73 -14.88 -0.16
N TRP A 72 -11.49 -15.28 -0.43
CA TRP A 72 -10.68 -14.68 -1.48
C TRP A 72 -11.06 -15.23 -2.87
N LYS A 73 -11.22 -14.34 -3.85
CA LYS A 73 -11.44 -14.66 -5.26
C LYS A 73 -10.32 -14.05 -6.09
N PRO A 74 -9.34 -14.85 -6.55
CA PRO A 74 -8.23 -14.34 -7.36
C PRO A 74 -8.71 -13.94 -8.76
N THR A 75 -8.14 -12.86 -9.30
CA THR A 75 -8.48 -12.33 -10.64
C THR A 75 -7.28 -12.31 -11.58
N ALA A 76 -6.07 -12.06 -11.08
CA ALA A 76 -4.86 -12.04 -11.89
C ALA A 76 -3.60 -12.28 -11.05
N VAL A 77 -2.50 -12.65 -11.71
CA VAL A 77 -1.17 -12.73 -11.10
C VAL A 77 -0.21 -11.90 -11.95
N THR A 78 0.54 -11.01 -11.31
CA THR A 78 1.60 -10.21 -11.92
C THR A 78 2.96 -10.77 -11.49
N GLY A 79 3.81 -11.09 -12.47
CA GLY A 79 5.13 -11.68 -12.24
C GLY A 79 6.16 -10.69 -11.68
N LEU A 80 7.35 -11.21 -11.34
CA LEU A 80 8.49 -10.55 -10.67
C LEU A 80 8.62 -9.06 -11.01
N SER A 81 8.02 -8.21 -10.18
CA SER A 81 8.40 -6.81 -10.12
C SER A 81 9.67 -6.73 -9.28
N LEU A 82 10.74 -6.18 -9.87
CA LEU A 82 11.94 -5.80 -9.13
C LEU A 82 11.52 -4.71 -8.13
N TRP A 83 11.15 -5.11 -6.91
CA TRP A 83 10.82 -4.19 -5.84
C TRP A 83 12.04 -3.33 -5.57
N THR A 84 12.01 -2.10 -6.06
CA THR A 84 12.97 -1.07 -5.70
C THR A 84 12.37 -0.33 -4.51
N PRO A 85 12.96 -0.42 -3.30
CA PRO A 85 12.54 0.46 -2.23
C PRO A 85 12.73 1.90 -2.73
N ALA A 86 11.66 2.70 -2.66
CA ALA A 86 11.74 4.10 -3.04
C ALA A 86 12.84 4.75 -2.19
N LYS A 87 13.93 5.17 -2.85
CA LYS A 87 15.00 5.92 -2.21
C LYS A 87 14.39 7.22 -1.71
N ASP A 88 14.28 7.38 -0.39
CA ASP A 88 13.84 8.63 0.23
C ASP A 88 14.64 9.81 -0.36
N PRO A 89 14.00 10.82 -0.97
CA PRO A 89 14.71 11.98 -1.52
C PRO A 89 15.19 12.97 -0.45
N SER A 90 15.42 12.53 0.79
CA SER A 90 15.59 13.43 1.94
C SER A 90 16.80 13.07 2.82
N SER A 91 17.99 13.03 2.23
CA SER A 91 19.25 13.30 2.95
C SER A 91 20.39 13.40 1.95
N GLU A 92 20.61 14.59 1.39
CA GLU A 92 21.92 15.03 0.90
C GLU A 92 21.82 16.52 0.52
N LYS A 93 22.00 17.38 1.52
CA LYS A 93 22.47 18.76 1.30
C LYS A 93 23.08 19.34 2.58
N GLU A 94 24.24 18.79 2.90
CA GLU A 94 25.34 19.44 3.60
C GLU A 94 26.59 19.07 2.76
N GLY A 95 27.51 19.93 2.34
CA GLY A 95 27.68 21.35 2.32
C GLY A 95 29.02 21.58 1.61
N LEU A 96 29.17 22.63 0.81
CA LEU A 96 30.49 23.20 0.55
C LEU A 96 30.34 24.67 0.15
N ALA A 97 30.75 25.53 1.06
CA ALA A 97 30.96 26.95 0.84
C ALA A 97 32.28 27.17 0.11
N SER A 98 32.31 28.07 -0.88
CA SER A 98 33.14 29.28 -0.84
C SER A 98 33.03 30.09 -2.13
N ALA A 99 33.21 31.40 -1.94
CA ALA A 99 32.96 32.51 -2.83
C ALA A 99 33.85 32.55 -4.09
N ASP A 100 33.42 33.31 -5.10
CA ASP A 100 34.22 34.46 -5.58
C ASP A 100 33.37 35.37 -6.50
N GLU A 101 33.53 36.67 -6.30
CA GLU A 101 32.81 37.77 -6.94
C GLU A 101 32.98 37.83 -8.47
N LYS A 102 31.95 38.30 -9.17
CA LYS A 102 32.15 39.01 -10.45
C LYS A 102 31.13 40.13 -10.64
N GLY A 103 31.56 41.35 -10.28
CA GLY A 103 30.98 42.59 -10.77
C GLY A 103 31.08 42.69 -12.29
N GLY A 104 30.03 43.23 -12.90
CA GLY A 104 29.83 43.21 -14.35
C GLY A 104 30.58 44.28 -15.15
N ALA A 105 30.62 44.06 -16.47
CA ALA A 105 30.34 45.03 -17.54
C ALA A 105 30.54 44.36 -18.91
N LYS A 106 29.57 44.51 -19.80
CA LYS A 106 29.64 44.33 -21.28
C LYS A 106 29.76 45.77 -21.88
N PRO A 107 30.29 46.11 -23.09
CA PRO A 107 30.34 45.43 -24.43
C PRO A 107 31.69 45.68 -25.19
N PRO A 108 31.81 45.65 -26.54
CA PRO A 108 31.16 44.88 -27.62
C PRO A 108 32.18 44.09 -28.52
N THR A 109 31.67 43.27 -29.44
CA THR A 109 32.38 42.76 -30.65
C THR A 109 32.48 43.84 -31.74
N PRO A 110 33.47 43.83 -32.67
CA PRO A 110 33.30 43.08 -33.94
C PRO A 110 34.61 42.52 -34.58
N GLU A 111 34.37 41.80 -35.69
CA GLU A 111 35.18 40.94 -36.57
C GLU A 111 36.56 41.42 -37.06
N THR A 112 37.43 40.44 -37.38
CA THR A 112 38.08 40.23 -38.69
C THR A 112 38.57 38.78 -38.78
#